data_AF-A0A2T7AXA5-F1
#
_entry.id   AF-A0A2T7AXA5-F1
#
_cell.length_a   1.000
_cell.length_b   1.000
_cell.length_c   1.000
_cell.angle_alpha   90.00
_cell.angle_beta   90.00
_cell.angle_gamma   90.00
#
_symmetry.space_group_name_H-M   'P 1'
#
loop_
_entity.id
_entity.type
_entity.pdbx_description
1 polymer ?
#
loop_
_entity_poly.entity_id
_entity_poly.type
_entity_poly.pdbx_seq_one_letter_code
_entity_poly.pdbx_strand_id
1 'polypeptide(L)'
;MSDFVVHKGQREQGSFVRHYGSQVTDVHYEHGENTAVMLADGRSGAGSCLGCGNAPCMEKDITELALFGSLDAFPGDPSREVCPTRAIKWNKEKSVAVVTSDECIGCGLCISRCPYGAISLVNGLFANVEINDPDKLTVVGKTITEHPTVIRKGHIATLDAPAAANILSNVGSLRDIQTTLLVRNLLNEVGLNARTRRRGDTNMRIDVVGFSRRERPFVAEIETSVGVLESPRALLEDIAILHSRYGYAIEEIDPVSIILAFPNIRSEYYQVIRDIEKVLGIRCRTLTIGALIAMLWNFHKLQGFDVDNFAINDEIIDLTNSLAMNGKKLPEPYPGAFTPAK
;
A
#
# COMPACT_ATOMS: atom_id res chain seq x y z
N MET A 1 24.42 11.78 12.51
CA MET A 1 23.26 12.11 13.37
C MET A 1 22.03 11.80 12.55
N SER A 2 21.32 10.74 12.88
CA SER A 2 20.16 10.32 12.11
C SER A 2 19.01 11.28 12.40
N ASP A 3 18.62 12.06 11.40
CA ASP A 3 17.38 12.83 11.39
C ASP A 3 16.16 11.89 11.29
N PHE A 4 16.05 10.96 12.23
CA PHE A 4 14.78 10.36 12.60
C PHE A 4 13.95 11.46 13.25
N VAL A 5 13.38 12.32 12.41
CA VAL A 5 12.34 13.24 12.84
C VAL A 5 11.20 12.35 13.30
N VAL A 6 11.11 12.18 14.62
CA VAL A 6 9.92 11.70 15.32
C VAL A 6 8.83 12.73 15.08
N HIS A 7 8.27 12.77 13.88
CA HIS A 7 7.01 13.44 13.64
C HIS A 7 5.92 12.56 14.22
N LYS A 8 5.71 12.58 15.55
CA LYS A 8 4.40 12.33 16.19
C LYS A 8 4.43 12.39 17.73
N GLY A 9 5.25 13.27 18.29
CA GLY A 9 5.02 13.73 19.65
C GLY A 9 3.96 14.83 19.62
N GLN A 10 2.80 14.61 20.25
CA GLN A 10 2.20 15.67 21.08
C GLN A 10 1.04 15.27 21.98
N ARG A 11 0.50 14.05 21.86
CA ARG A 11 -0.42 13.52 22.87
C ARG A 11 -0.01 12.11 23.25
N GLU A 12 -0.28 11.74 24.50
CA GLU A 12 -0.01 10.39 25.00
C GLU A 12 -0.67 9.35 24.09
N GLN A 13 0.01 8.22 23.86
CA GLN A 13 -0.57 7.09 23.13
C GLN A 13 -1.91 6.71 23.78
N GLY A 14 -2.94 6.49 22.95
CA GLY A 14 -4.29 6.17 23.42
C GLY A 14 -5.15 7.37 23.83
N SER A 15 -4.70 8.62 23.62
CA SER A 15 -5.54 9.80 23.82
C SER A 15 -6.26 10.27 22.54
N PHE A 16 -7.41 10.93 22.67
CA PHE A 16 -8.21 11.46 21.56
C PHE A 16 -8.78 12.84 21.93
N VAL A 17 -9.03 13.71 20.94
CA VAL A 17 -9.55 15.08 21.20
C VAL A 17 -11.05 14.99 21.45
N ARG A 18 -11.70 14.15 20.66
CA ARG A 18 -13.12 13.87 20.67
C ARG A 18 -13.31 12.40 20.34
N HIS A 19 -14.47 11.86 20.67
CA HIS A 19 -14.84 10.49 20.36
C HIS A 19 -16.20 10.48 19.70
N TYR A 20 -16.54 9.45 18.94
CA TYR A 20 -17.95 9.22 18.64
C TYR A 20 -18.67 8.73 19.90
N GLY A 21 -19.98 8.98 19.98
CA GLY A 21 -20.78 8.55 21.13
C GLY A 21 -20.99 7.03 21.23
N SER A 22 -20.51 6.26 20.26
CA SER A 22 -20.49 4.79 20.25
C SER A 22 -19.35 4.29 19.34
N GLN A 23 -19.00 3.01 19.44
CA GLN A 23 -17.92 2.40 18.66
C GLN A 23 -18.26 2.35 17.17
N VAL A 24 -17.29 2.65 16.30
CA VAL A 24 -17.45 2.47 14.85
C VAL A 24 -17.44 0.98 14.51
N THR A 25 -18.45 0.52 13.77
CA THR A 25 -18.52 -0.84 13.25
C THR A 25 -18.10 -0.89 11.79
N ASP A 26 -18.53 0.10 11.01
CA ASP A 26 -18.35 0.14 9.56
C ASP A 26 -17.86 1.52 9.12
N VAL A 27 -17.04 1.52 8.07
CA VAL A 27 -16.61 2.71 7.34
C VAL A 27 -16.94 2.49 5.86
N HIS A 28 -17.75 3.38 5.30
CA HIS A 28 -18.25 3.28 3.92
C HIS A 28 -17.64 4.38 3.05
N TYR A 29 -17.05 3.95 1.93
CA TYR A 29 -16.36 4.82 1.00
C TYR A 29 -17.11 4.88 -0.33
N GLU A 30 -17.35 6.11 -0.78
CA GLU A 30 -17.94 6.41 -2.08
C GLU A 30 -17.10 7.48 -2.78
N HIS A 31 -16.86 7.29 -4.07
CA HIS A 31 -16.02 8.21 -4.84
C HIS A 31 -16.62 9.62 -4.87
N GLY A 32 -15.81 10.62 -4.53
CA GLY A 32 -16.21 12.03 -4.54
C GLY A 32 -16.93 12.51 -3.28
N GLU A 33 -17.36 11.60 -2.42
CA GLU A 33 -18.12 11.90 -1.20
C GLU A 33 -17.24 11.86 0.06
N ASN A 34 -17.76 12.46 1.14
CA ASN A 34 -17.20 12.25 2.46
C ASN A 34 -17.42 10.79 2.90
N THR A 35 -16.41 10.22 3.56
CA THR A 35 -16.50 8.84 4.05
C THR A 35 -17.51 8.76 5.18
N ALA A 36 -18.47 7.84 5.07
CA ALA A 36 -19.50 7.64 6.09
C ALA A 36 -19.05 6.63 7.14
N VAL A 37 -19.48 6.81 8.38
CA VAL A 37 -19.28 5.87 9.49
C VAL A 37 -20.60 5.36 10.03
N MET A 38 -20.62 4.11 10.49
CA MET A 38 -21.72 3.51 11.23
C MET A 38 -21.26 3.18 12.64
N LEU A 39 -22.07 3.57 13.62
CA LEU A 39 -21.82 3.32 15.04
C LEU A 39 -22.65 2.13 15.53
N ALA A 40 -22.15 1.44 16.57
CA ALA A 40 -22.80 0.25 17.12
C ALA A 40 -24.19 0.52 17.75
N ASP A 41 -24.53 1.77 18.02
CA ASP A 41 -25.85 2.19 18.52
C ASP A 41 -26.84 2.55 17.40
N GLY A 42 -26.47 2.32 16.13
CA GLY A 42 -27.31 2.56 14.95
C GLY A 42 -27.21 3.96 14.35
N ARG A 43 -26.46 4.88 14.97
CA ARG A 43 -26.20 6.19 14.37
C ARG A 43 -25.21 6.08 13.21
N SER A 44 -25.34 6.96 12.22
CA SER A 44 -24.43 7.06 11.08
C SER A 44 -24.32 8.49 10.58
N GLY A 45 -23.23 8.81 9.87
CA GLY A 45 -22.99 10.13 9.31
C GLY A 45 -21.58 10.27 8.75
N ALA A 46 -21.18 11.49 8.40
CA ALA A 46 -19.85 11.78 7.91
C ALA A 46 -18.79 11.52 8.99
N GLY A 47 -17.71 10.84 8.59
CA GLY A 47 -16.57 10.64 9.46
C GLY A 47 -15.79 11.94 9.69
N SER A 48 -15.16 12.06 10.85
CA SER A 48 -14.48 13.26 11.29
C SER A 48 -13.22 12.94 12.10
N CYS A 49 -12.20 13.79 12.01
CA CYS A 49 -10.89 13.56 12.61
C CYS A 49 -10.97 13.61 14.14
N LEU A 50 -10.83 12.48 14.81
CA LEU A 50 -10.94 12.42 16.27
C LEU A 50 -9.69 12.92 17.02
N GLY A 51 -8.64 13.32 16.28
CA GLY A 51 -7.39 13.80 16.87
C GLY A 51 -6.67 12.74 17.71
N CYS A 52 -6.48 11.57 17.11
CA CYS A 52 -5.90 10.38 17.74
C CYS A 52 -4.41 10.60 18.10
N GLY A 53 -4.02 10.33 19.34
CA GLY A 53 -2.64 10.38 19.81
C GLY A 53 -1.78 9.27 19.21
N ASN A 54 -2.37 8.09 18.98
CA ASN A 54 -1.85 7.12 18.02
C ASN A 54 -2.60 7.34 16.70
N ALA A 55 -1.96 7.89 15.68
CA ALA A 55 -2.62 8.20 14.41
C ALA A 55 -2.27 7.14 13.36
N PRO A 56 -3.06 6.06 13.20
CA PRO A 56 -2.75 4.97 12.26
C PRO A 56 -2.75 5.45 10.80
N CYS A 57 -3.44 6.55 10.48
CA CYS A 57 -3.38 7.18 9.16
C CYS A 57 -2.03 7.83 8.82
N MET A 58 -1.16 8.03 9.81
CA MET A 58 0.15 8.66 9.63
C MET A 58 1.31 7.74 10.06
N GLU A 59 1.12 6.87 11.07
CA GLU A 59 2.12 5.89 11.54
C GLU A 59 1.64 4.46 11.48
N LYS A 60 2.54 3.54 11.15
CA LYS A 60 2.37 2.11 11.38
C LYS A 60 2.83 1.75 12.80
N ASP A 61 2.16 0.78 13.41
CA ASP A 61 2.68 0.15 14.61
C ASP A 61 3.97 -0.62 14.28
N ILE A 62 4.89 -0.73 15.24
CA ILE A 62 6.17 -1.43 15.02
C ILE A 62 5.95 -2.92 14.73
N THR A 63 4.90 -3.51 15.30
CA THR A 63 4.52 -4.91 15.06
C THR A 63 4.09 -5.17 13.62
N GLU A 64 3.58 -4.16 12.90
CA GLU A 64 3.24 -4.26 11.47
C GLU A 64 4.47 -4.37 10.56
N LEU A 65 5.67 -4.10 11.09
CA LEU A 65 6.93 -4.12 10.35
C LEU A 65 7.81 -5.33 10.69
N ALA A 66 7.35 -6.21 11.59
CA ALA A 66 8.05 -7.43 11.95
C ALA A 66 7.79 -8.54 10.92
N LEU A 67 8.84 -9.28 10.58
CA LEU A 67 8.74 -10.55 9.85
C LEU A 67 8.89 -11.69 10.85
N PHE A 68 8.49 -12.89 10.46
CA PHE A 68 8.64 -14.07 11.30
C PHE A 68 9.75 -14.98 10.78
N GLY A 69 10.16 -15.94 11.60
CA GLY A 69 11.19 -16.92 11.25
C GLY A 69 12.55 -16.27 11.01
N SER A 70 13.32 -16.80 10.06
CA SER A 70 14.67 -16.31 9.75
C SER A 70 14.67 -14.90 9.16
N LEU A 71 13.58 -14.48 8.49
CA LEU A 71 13.47 -13.14 7.90
C LEU A 71 13.29 -12.01 8.91
N ASP A 72 13.04 -12.28 10.20
CA ASP A 72 13.04 -11.23 11.23
C ASP A 72 14.39 -10.51 11.31
N ALA A 73 15.49 -11.23 11.03
CA ALA A 73 16.85 -10.71 10.99
C ALA A 73 17.14 -9.83 9.75
N PHE A 74 16.21 -9.72 8.80
CA PHE A 74 16.39 -8.88 7.61
C PHE A 74 16.58 -7.40 8.02
N PRO A 75 17.63 -6.71 7.52
CA PRO A 75 17.91 -5.32 7.87
C PRO A 75 16.95 -4.37 7.13
N GLY A 76 15.69 -4.38 7.55
CA GLY A 76 14.64 -3.58 6.91
C GLY A 76 14.62 -2.12 7.35
N ASP A 77 14.05 -1.26 6.50
CA ASP A 77 13.81 0.15 6.77
C ASP A 77 12.91 0.32 8.02
N PRO A 78 13.39 0.99 9.08
CA PRO A 78 12.61 1.21 10.30
C PRO A 78 11.54 2.29 10.18
N SER A 79 11.41 2.96 9.03
CA SER A 79 10.42 4.02 8.82
C SER A 79 9.01 3.53 9.12
N ARG A 80 8.31 4.23 10.01
CA ARG A 80 6.90 3.94 10.36
C ARG A 80 5.92 4.82 9.59
N GLU A 81 6.40 5.67 8.69
CA GLU A 81 5.55 6.61 7.97
C GLU A 81 4.57 5.88 7.06
N VAL A 82 3.32 6.31 7.10
CA VAL A 82 2.27 5.81 6.19
C VAL A 82 2.33 6.55 4.85
N CYS A 83 2.49 7.87 4.88
CA CYS A 83 2.49 8.71 3.68
C CYS A 83 3.91 8.82 3.10
N PRO A 84 4.17 8.31 1.89
CA PRO A 84 5.51 8.30 1.30
C PRO A 84 6.03 9.71 0.97
N THR A 85 5.14 10.68 0.80
CA THR A 85 5.48 12.07 0.52
C THR A 85 5.38 12.98 1.74
N ARG A 86 4.99 12.45 2.91
CA ARG A 86 4.73 13.22 4.12
C ARG A 86 3.68 14.33 3.96
N ALA A 87 2.80 14.22 2.98
CA ALA A 87 1.72 15.17 2.72
C ALA A 87 0.73 15.29 3.89
N ILE A 88 0.49 14.21 4.63
CA ILE A 88 -0.32 14.25 5.86
C ILE A 88 0.57 14.61 7.06
N LYS A 89 0.20 15.69 7.77
CA LYS A 89 0.94 16.28 8.88
C LYS A 89 0.02 16.50 10.08
N TRP A 90 0.61 16.63 11.27
CA TRP A 90 -0.15 16.93 12.48
C TRP A 90 -0.23 18.44 12.69
N ASN A 91 -1.44 18.99 12.78
CA ASN A 91 -1.66 20.37 13.19
C ASN A 91 -1.78 20.43 14.72
N LYS A 92 -0.79 21.05 15.36
CA LYS A 92 -0.67 21.14 16.82
C LYS A 92 -1.77 21.99 17.46
N GLU A 93 -2.08 23.12 16.84
CA GLU A 93 -3.05 24.10 17.36
C GLU A 93 -4.47 23.53 17.36
N LYS A 94 -4.83 22.83 16.29
CA LYS A 94 -6.16 22.22 16.14
C LYS A 94 -6.22 20.78 16.67
N SER A 95 -5.08 20.17 16.99
CA SER A 95 -4.96 18.77 17.41
C SER A 95 -5.62 17.78 16.43
N VAL A 96 -5.41 17.99 15.13
CA VAL A 96 -5.97 17.16 14.05
C VAL A 96 -4.91 16.92 12.98
N ALA A 97 -5.12 15.87 12.17
CA ALA A 97 -4.34 15.68 10.94
C ALA A 97 -4.77 16.68 9.87
N VAL A 98 -3.83 17.11 9.03
CA VAL A 98 -4.05 17.99 7.87
C VAL A 98 -3.25 17.47 6.69
N VAL A 99 -3.74 17.67 5.47
CA VAL A 99 -3.03 17.27 4.24
C VAL A 99 -2.58 18.51 3.48
N THR A 100 -1.31 18.52 3.07
CA THR A 100 -0.74 19.49 2.14
C THR A 100 -0.98 18.96 0.72
N SER A 101 -1.90 19.59 -0.03
CA SER A 101 -2.45 19.03 -1.27
C SER A 101 -1.42 18.91 -2.40
N ASP A 102 -0.49 19.86 -2.50
CA ASP A 102 0.63 19.90 -3.45
C ASP A 102 1.64 18.76 -3.25
N GLU A 103 1.78 18.24 -2.03
CA GLU A 103 2.62 17.08 -1.74
C GLU A 103 1.87 15.74 -1.89
N CYS A 104 0.55 15.77 -2.01
CA CYS A 104 -0.28 14.56 -2.01
C CYS A 104 -0.33 13.94 -3.41
N ILE A 105 -0.02 12.65 -3.50
CA ILE A 105 -0.10 11.89 -4.77
C ILE A 105 -1.39 11.07 -4.92
N GLY A 106 -2.35 11.23 -4.01
CA GLY A 106 -3.64 10.53 -4.08
C GLY A 106 -3.60 9.02 -3.82
N CYS A 107 -2.50 8.44 -3.33
CA CYS A 107 -2.35 6.98 -3.19
C CYS A 107 -3.40 6.30 -2.27
N GLY A 108 -3.99 7.01 -1.30
CA GLY A 108 -5.05 6.47 -0.43
C GLY A 108 -4.59 5.70 0.80
N LEU A 109 -3.27 5.56 1.06
CA LEU A 109 -2.74 4.83 2.23
C LEU A 109 -3.23 5.39 3.58
N CYS A 110 -3.34 6.72 3.71
CA CYS A 110 -3.87 7.34 4.93
C CYS A 110 -5.38 7.11 5.08
N ILE A 111 -6.11 7.09 3.97
CA ILE A 111 -7.56 6.86 3.89
C ILE A 111 -7.89 5.43 4.34
N SER A 112 -7.15 4.44 3.81
CA SER A 112 -7.36 3.02 4.14
C SER A 112 -7.10 2.68 5.60
N ARG A 113 -6.36 3.54 6.31
CA ARG A 113 -5.94 3.31 7.70
C ARG A 113 -6.76 4.08 8.72
N CYS A 114 -7.51 5.11 8.34
CA CYS A 114 -8.35 5.85 9.28
C CYS A 114 -9.53 4.96 9.75
N PRO A 115 -9.65 4.62 11.06
CA PRO A 115 -10.75 3.79 11.55
C PRO A 115 -12.04 4.59 11.78
N TYR A 116 -11.99 5.91 11.62
CA TYR A 116 -13.11 6.82 11.92
C TYR A 116 -13.66 7.53 10.68
N GLY A 117 -13.29 7.08 9.48
CA GLY A 117 -13.77 7.65 8.22
C GLY A 117 -13.44 9.13 8.03
N ALA A 118 -12.41 9.66 8.69
CA ALA A 118 -12.12 11.09 8.68
C ALA A 118 -11.40 11.59 7.41
N ILE A 119 -11.00 10.69 6.51
CA ILE A 119 -10.16 11.03 5.36
C ILE A 119 -10.82 10.47 4.11
N SER A 120 -11.03 11.30 3.11
CA SER A 120 -11.60 10.96 1.81
C SER A 120 -10.74 11.53 0.67
N LEU A 121 -10.95 11.05 -0.56
CA LEU A 121 -10.28 11.58 -1.74
C LEU A 121 -11.20 12.59 -2.44
N VAL A 122 -11.18 13.84 -1.97
CA VAL A 122 -12.07 14.90 -2.48
C VAL A 122 -11.71 15.23 -3.94
N ASN A 123 -12.73 15.31 -4.80
CA ASN A 123 -12.60 15.46 -6.26
C ASN A 123 -11.73 14.37 -6.92
N GLY A 124 -11.49 13.26 -6.23
CA GLY A 124 -10.67 12.17 -6.74
C GLY A 124 -9.20 12.50 -6.96
N LEU A 125 -8.64 13.57 -6.37
CA LEU A 125 -7.28 14.04 -6.66
C LEU A 125 -6.34 13.95 -5.45
N PHE A 126 -6.73 14.49 -4.30
CA PHE A 126 -5.91 14.53 -3.09
C PHE A 126 -6.69 14.09 -1.87
N ALA A 127 -5.99 13.58 -0.85
CA ALA A 127 -6.62 13.25 0.42
C ALA A 127 -7.04 14.53 1.15
N ASN A 128 -8.22 14.52 1.75
CA ASN A 128 -8.73 15.59 2.60
C ASN A 128 -9.10 15.03 3.96
N VAL A 129 -8.83 15.78 5.04
CA VAL A 129 -9.22 15.40 6.40
C VAL A 129 -10.43 16.22 6.80
N GLU A 130 -11.57 15.55 7.02
CA GLU A 130 -12.77 16.17 7.57
C GLU A 130 -12.60 16.41 9.07
N ILE A 131 -12.82 17.64 9.51
CA ILE A 131 -12.71 18.06 10.91
C ILE A 131 -14.04 18.52 11.49
N ASN A 132 -15.04 18.76 10.65
CA ASN A 132 -16.38 19.12 11.09
C ASN A 132 -17.17 17.87 11.45
N ASP A 133 -18.19 18.04 12.28
CA ASP A 133 -19.10 16.97 12.69
C ASP A 133 -20.54 17.40 12.35
N PRO A 134 -20.90 17.41 11.05
CA PRO A 134 -22.20 17.91 10.61
C PRO A 134 -23.36 17.11 11.22
N ASP A 135 -23.14 15.82 11.45
CA ASP A 135 -24.14 14.87 11.97
C ASP A 135 -24.12 14.77 13.50
N LYS A 136 -23.28 15.56 14.20
CA LYS A 136 -23.18 15.62 15.66
C LYS A 136 -22.94 14.24 16.30
N LEU A 137 -22.11 13.42 15.68
CA LEU A 137 -21.75 12.09 16.16
C LEU A 137 -20.74 12.15 17.31
N THR A 138 -19.96 13.22 17.38
CA THR A 138 -18.87 13.37 18.34
C THR A 138 -19.35 13.88 19.70
N VAL A 139 -18.69 13.39 20.75
CA VAL A 139 -18.91 13.75 22.15
C VAL A 139 -17.60 14.15 22.80
N VAL A 140 -17.67 14.98 23.83
CA VAL A 140 -16.55 15.39 24.67
C VAL A 140 -16.55 14.51 25.93
N GLY A 141 -15.58 13.61 26.11
CA GLY A 141 -15.56 12.71 27.29
C GLY A 141 -14.67 11.47 27.16
N LYS A 142 -14.64 10.66 28.23
CA LYS A 142 -13.75 9.48 28.44
C LYS A 142 -13.86 8.40 27.36
N THR A 143 -12.94 7.43 27.32
CA THR A 143 -11.59 7.44 26.74
C THR A 143 -11.49 6.04 26.14
N ILE A 144 -11.82 5.89 24.85
CA ILE A 144 -11.43 4.67 24.13
C ILE A 144 -9.94 4.87 23.83
N THR A 145 -9.06 3.99 24.30
CA THR A 145 -7.61 4.08 24.04
C THR A 145 -7.20 3.34 22.77
N GLU A 146 -8.02 2.38 22.33
CA GLU A 146 -7.73 1.51 21.20
C GLU A 146 -8.61 1.84 20.00
N HIS A 147 -8.05 1.70 18.80
CA HIS A 147 -8.84 1.86 17.59
C HIS A 147 -9.78 0.66 17.39
N PRO A 148 -11.03 0.88 16.95
CA PRO A 148 -11.89 -0.23 16.58
C PRO A 148 -11.36 -0.95 15.35
N THR A 149 -11.53 -2.27 15.33
CA THR A 149 -11.48 -3.03 14.08
C THR A 149 -12.78 -2.76 13.32
N VAL A 150 -12.68 -2.15 12.14
CA VAL A 150 -13.83 -1.72 11.34
C VAL A 150 -13.95 -2.52 10.06
N ILE A 151 -15.19 -2.77 9.65
CA ILE A 151 -15.50 -3.30 8.32
C ILE A 151 -15.44 -2.15 7.32
N ARG A 152 -14.58 -2.27 6.30
CA ARG A 152 -14.44 -1.27 5.23
C ARG A 152 -15.25 -1.71 4.03
N LYS A 153 -16.15 -0.84 3.56
CA LYS A 153 -17.09 -1.11 2.46
C LYS A 153 -16.97 -0.04 1.37
N GLY A 154 -17.28 -0.42 0.14
CA GLY A 154 -17.20 0.48 -1.01
C GLY A 154 -15.77 0.64 -1.53
N HIS A 155 -15.45 1.80 -2.10
CA HIS A 155 -14.15 2.07 -2.71
C HIS A 155 -13.72 3.51 -2.44
N ILE A 156 -12.42 3.73 -2.17
CA ILE A 156 -11.83 5.05 -1.90
C ILE A 156 -12.04 6.00 -3.09
N ALA A 157 -11.80 5.48 -4.30
CA ALA A 157 -12.01 6.18 -5.55
C ALA A 157 -12.13 5.17 -6.70
N THR A 158 -12.68 5.63 -7.81
CA THR A 158 -12.75 4.90 -9.08
C THR A 158 -11.48 5.13 -9.90
N LEU A 159 -11.14 4.22 -10.82
CA LEU A 159 -9.89 4.30 -11.60
C LEU A 159 -9.92 5.30 -12.77
N ASP A 160 -11.06 5.96 -13.00
CA ASP A 160 -11.20 7.13 -13.86
C ASP A 160 -11.01 8.45 -13.08
N ALA A 161 -10.80 8.39 -11.76
CA ALA A 161 -10.53 9.57 -10.95
C ALA A 161 -9.24 10.29 -11.39
N PRO A 162 -9.15 11.63 -11.24
CA PRO A 162 -7.94 12.39 -11.59
C PRO A 162 -6.64 11.86 -10.96
N ALA A 163 -6.68 11.38 -9.72
CA ALA A 163 -5.52 10.77 -9.07
C ALA A 163 -5.04 9.52 -9.78
N ALA A 164 -5.95 8.70 -10.33
CA ALA A 164 -5.61 7.47 -11.04
C ALA A 164 -4.86 7.76 -12.34
N ALA A 165 -5.36 8.73 -13.12
CA ALA A 165 -4.69 9.19 -14.35
C ALA A 165 -3.29 9.77 -14.08
N ASN A 166 -3.08 10.36 -12.90
CA ASN A 166 -1.81 10.94 -12.49
C ASN A 166 -0.87 9.97 -11.76
N ILE A 167 -1.24 8.70 -11.55
CA ILE A 167 -0.36 7.72 -10.86
C ILE A 167 1.00 7.65 -11.57
N LEU A 168 0.99 7.54 -12.91
CA LEU A 168 2.21 7.39 -13.69
C LEU A 168 3.21 8.53 -13.46
N SER A 169 2.75 9.79 -13.55
CA SER A 169 3.60 10.97 -13.37
C SER A 169 3.95 11.22 -11.91
N ASN A 170 3.00 11.08 -10.99
CA ASN A 170 3.21 11.31 -9.56
C ASN A 170 4.16 10.29 -8.96
N VAL A 171 4.02 9.00 -9.30
CA VAL A 171 4.92 7.95 -8.81
C VAL A 171 6.26 8.01 -9.53
N GLY A 172 6.28 8.28 -10.84
CA GLY A 172 7.53 8.41 -11.60
C GLY A 172 8.43 9.58 -11.17
N SER A 173 7.89 10.57 -10.46
CA SER A 173 8.65 11.71 -9.91
C SER A 173 9.08 11.52 -8.45
N LEU A 174 8.69 10.42 -7.81
CA LEU A 174 9.13 10.11 -6.45
C LEU A 174 10.62 9.76 -6.43
N ARG A 175 11.30 10.19 -5.36
CA ARG A 175 12.64 9.69 -5.05
C ARG A 175 12.55 8.22 -4.64
N ASP A 176 13.61 7.45 -4.86
CA ASP A 176 13.68 6.02 -4.52
C ASP A 176 13.14 5.70 -3.13
N ILE A 177 13.56 6.47 -2.11
CA ILE A 177 13.09 6.26 -0.72
C ILE A 177 11.57 6.39 -0.56
N GLN A 178 10.94 7.28 -1.33
CA GLN A 178 9.49 7.48 -1.30
C GLN A 178 8.78 6.38 -2.08
N THR A 179 9.35 5.95 -3.21
CA THR A 179 8.86 4.82 -4.01
C THR A 179 8.90 3.51 -3.22
N THR A 180 10.04 3.18 -2.62
CA THR A 180 10.23 2.01 -1.77
C THR A 180 9.25 2.02 -0.59
N LEU A 181 9.08 3.16 0.08
CA LEU A 181 8.13 3.32 1.18
C LEU A 181 6.67 3.17 0.71
N LEU A 182 6.31 3.74 -0.45
CA LEU A 182 5.00 3.60 -1.08
C LEU A 182 4.70 2.11 -1.35
N VAL A 183 5.62 1.42 -2.02
CA VAL A 183 5.47 0.00 -2.38
C VAL A 183 5.32 -0.87 -1.14
N ARG A 184 6.21 -0.72 -0.14
CA ARG A 184 6.12 -1.46 1.13
C ARG A 184 4.76 -1.29 1.78
N ASN A 185 4.30 -0.04 1.89
CA ASN A 185 3.05 0.26 2.56
C ASN A 185 1.87 -0.25 1.74
N LEU A 186 1.90 -0.17 0.41
CA LEU A 186 0.89 -0.76 -0.45
C LEU A 186 0.80 -2.28 -0.28
N LEU A 187 1.92 -3.00 -0.31
CA LEU A 187 1.98 -4.45 -0.08
C LEU A 187 1.35 -4.82 1.27
N ASN A 188 1.69 -4.07 2.32
CA ASN A 188 1.11 -4.23 3.65
C ASN A 188 -0.41 -4.00 3.66
N GLU A 189 -0.88 -2.94 3.01
CA GLU A 189 -2.31 -2.63 2.97
C GLU A 189 -3.11 -3.56 2.05
N VAL A 190 -2.51 -4.22 1.06
CA VAL A 190 -3.17 -5.30 0.30
C VAL A 190 -3.04 -6.66 1.01
N GLY A 191 -2.48 -6.71 2.21
CA GLY A 191 -2.53 -7.87 3.10
C GLY A 191 -1.30 -8.77 3.07
N LEU A 192 -0.22 -8.40 2.38
CA LEU A 192 1.07 -9.07 2.50
C LEU A 192 1.82 -8.53 3.72
N ASN A 193 2.76 -9.28 4.29
CA ASN A 193 3.69 -8.73 5.29
C ASN A 193 5.01 -8.45 4.57
N ALA A 194 5.37 -7.18 4.40
CA ALA A 194 6.51 -6.76 3.59
C ALA A 194 7.43 -5.80 4.32
N ARG A 195 8.74 -6.03 4.17
CA ARG A 195 9.80 -5.09 4.56
C ARG A 195 10.64 -4.74 3.35
N THR A 196 11.08 -3.49 3.30
CA THR A 196 12.05 -3.02 2.32
C THR A 196 13.42 -2.90 2.95
N ARG A 197 14.49 -3.02 2.16
CA ARG A 197 15.86 -2.87 2.69
C ARG A 197 16.09 -1.51 3.34
N ARG A 198 16.98 -1.51 4.33
CA ARG A 198 17.48 -0.27 4.95
C ARG A 198 18.38 0.47 3.97
N ARG A 199 18.13 1.78 3.81
CA ARG A 199 18.98 2.65 2.98
C ARG A 199 20.44 2.67 3.48
N GLY A 200 21.37 2.56 2.54
CA GLY A 200 22.81 2.62 2.81
C GLY A 200 23.41 1.27 3.24
N ASP A 201 22.59 0.22 3.35
CA ASP A 201 23.09 -1.14 3.48
C ASP A 201 23.53 -1.64 2.10
N THR A 202 24.83 -1.82 1.91
CA THR A 202 25.41 -2.38 0.68
C THR A 202 25.55 -3.90 0.72
N ASN A 203 25.31 -4.52 1.89
CA ASN A 203 25.45 -5.97 2.09
C ASN A 203 24.16 -6.74 1.77
N MET A 204 23.02 -6.03 1.74
CA MET A 204 21.70 -6.55 1.39
C MET A 204 21.16 -5.79 0.18
N ARG A 205 20.95 -6.52 -0.93
CA ARG A 205 20.51 -5.93 -2.20
C ARG A 205 19.03 -6.09 -2.48
N ILE A 206 18.39 -7.08 -1.86
CA ILE A 206 16.96 -7.33 -1.99
C ILE A 206 16.17 -6.09 -1.65
N ASP A 207 15.37 -5.59 -2.59
CA ASP A 207 14.57 -4.39 -2.39
C ASP A 207 13.42 -4.62 -1.41
N VAL A 208 12.69 -5.75 -1.56
CA VAL A 208 11.60 -6.16 -0.69
C VAL A 208 11.67 -7.64 -0.35
N VAL A 209 11.47 -7.98 0.92
CA VAL A 209 11.19 -9.36 1.38
C VAL A 209 9.87 -9.39 2.14
N GLY A 210 9.21 -10.54 2.14
CA GLY A 210 7.99 -10.66 2.91
C GLY A 210 7.35 -12.03 2.86
N PHE A 211 6.12 -12.08 3.37
CA PHE A 211 5.26 -13.25 3.31
C PHE A 211 3.88 -12.89 2.77
N SER A 212 3.33 -13.83 2.01
CA SER A 212 1.92 -13.85 1.69
C SER A 212 1.07 -14.19 2.91
N ARG A 213 -0.27 -14.04 2.80
CA ARG A 213 -1.20 -14.45 3.87
C ARG A 213 -1.23 -15.96 4.09
N ARG A 214 -0.70 -16.73 3.14
CA ARG A 214 -0.48 -18.18 3.23
C ARG A 214 0.91 -18.54 3.75
N GLU A 215 1.63 -17.57 4.31
CA GLU A 215 2.97 -17.75 4.88
C GLU A 215 4.05 -18.20 3.88
N ARG A 216 3.76 -18.13 2.56
CA ARG A 216 4.80 -18.33 1.52
C ARG A 216 5.70 -17.10 1.44
N PRO A 217 7.04 -17.27 1.49
CA PRO A 217 7.98 -16.16 1.35
C PRO A 217 7.98 -15.60 -0.06
N PHE A 218 8.21 -14.30 -0.19
CA PHE A 218 8.38 -13.65 -1.48
C PHE A 218 9.54 -12.65 -1.43
N VAL A 219 10.14 -12.43 -2.60
CA VAL A 219 11.06 -11.33 -2.86
C VAL A 219 10.47 -10.43 -3.92
N ALA A 220 10.71 -9.13 -3.82
CA ALA A 220 10.30 -8.22 -4.87
C ALA A 220 11.35 -7.18 -5.21
N GLU A 221 11.45 -6.90 -6.50
CA GLU A 221 12.34 -5.91 -7.09
C GLU A 221 11.54 -4.73 -7.62
N ILE A 222 11.93 -3.51 -7.27
CA ILE A 222 11.18 -2.30 -7.61
C ILE A 222 11.87 -1.59 -8.78
N GLU A 223 11.25 -1.60 -9.96
CA GLU A 223 11.80 -0.95 -11.15
C GLU A 223 10.77 0.02 -11.75
N THR A 224 10.96 1.32 -11.49
CA THR A 224 10.08 2.39 -11.99
C THR A 224 10.60 3.07 -13.26
N SER A 225 11.80 2.71 -13.74
CA SER A 225 12.39 3.26 -14.96
C SER A 225 11.70 2.75 -16.22
N VAL A 226 11.80 3.55 -17.28
CA VAL A 226 11.30 3.18 -18.62
C VAL A 226 12.19 2.07 -19.17
N GLY A 227 11.58 0.94 -19.54
CA GLY A 227 12.29 -0.19 -20.17
C GLY A 227 12.66 -1.34 -19.23
N VAL A 228 11.84 -1.61 -18.21
CA VAL A 228 11.94 -2.73 -17.26
C VAL A 228 12.66 -3.95 -17.86
N LEU A 229 13.90 -4.20 -17.44
CA LEU A 229 14.71 -5.33 -17.95
C LEU A 229 15.57 -5.96 -16.86
N GLU A 230 15.97 -5.19 -15.85
CA GLU A 230 16.88 -5.68 -14.81
C GLU A 230 16.14 -6.40 -13.70
N SER A 231 14.88 -6.04 -13.42
CA SER A 231 14.09 -6.63 -12.34
C SER A 231 14.04 -8.17 -12.38
N PRO A 232 13.74 -8.86 -13.50
CA PRO A 232 13.71 -10.33 -13.51
C PRO A 232 15.06 -10.97 -13.20
N ARG A 233 16.18 -10.31 -13.57
CA ARG A 233 17.53 -10.81 -13.31
C ARG A 233 17.92 -10.59 -11.86
N ALA A 234 17.62 -9.41 -11.31
CA ALA A 234 17.85 -9.08 -9.91
C ALA A 234 17.08 -10.03 -8.97
N LEU A 235 15.85 -10.42 -9.34
CA LEU A 235 15.08 -11.43 -8.61
C LEU A 235 15.80 -12.78 -8.46
N LEU A 236 16.63 -13.19 -9.42
CA LEU A 236 17.42 -14.42 -9.30
C LEU A 236 18.51 -14.29 -8.23
N GLU A 237 19.14 -13.12 -8.12
CA GLU A 237 20.09 -12.82 -7.04
C GLU A 237 19.37 -12.85 -5.69
N ASP A 238 18.19 -12.25 -5.60
CA ASP A 238 17.38 -12.21 -4.39
C ASP A 238 16.93 -13.60 -3.90
N ILE A 239 16.47 -14.45 -4.81
CA ILE A 239 16.13 -15.85 -4.51
C ILE A 239 17.36 -16.58 -3.97
N ALA A 240 18.52 -16.42 -4.61
CA ALA A 240 19.76 -17.04 -4.16
C ALA A 240 20.18 -16.53 -2.76
N ILE A 241 19.98 -15.25 -2.46
CA ILE A 241 20.22 -14.69 -1.12
C ILE A 241 19.26 -15.29 -0.09
N LEU A 242 17.95 -15.36 -0.38
CA LEU A 242 16.96 -15.96 0.53
C LEU A 242 17.27 -17.43 0.80
N HIS A 243 17.62 -18.17 -0.25
CA HIS A 243 17.98 -19.58 -0.12
C HIS A 243 19.25 -19.76 0.73
N SER A 244 20.33 -19.05 0.37
CA SER A 244 21.64 -19.26 0.99
C SER A 244 21.76 -18.69 2.41
N ARG A 245 21.16 -17.53 2.69
CA ARG A 245 21.31 -16.82 3.98
C ARG A 245 20.16 -17.08 4.95
N TYR A 246 18.96 -17.36 4.45
CA TYR A 246 17.76 -17.49 5.28
C TYR A 246 17.14 -18.89 5.26
N GLY A 247 17.63 -19.78 4.38
CA GLY A 247 17.32 -21.22 4.40
C GLY A 247 16.01 -21.61 3.71
N TYR A 248 15.39 -20.71 2.94
CA TYR A 248 14.18 -21.04 2.17
C TYR A 248 14.50 -21.90 0.95
N ALA A 249 13.60 -22.81 0.60
CA ALA A 249 13.70 -23.57 -0.64
C ALA A 249 13.34 -22.67 -1.83
N ILE A 250 14.03 -22.83 -2.96
CA ILE A 250 13.86 -21.96 -4.14
C ILE A 250 12.42 -22.02 -4.65
N GLU A 251 11.83 -23.22 -4.68
CA GLU A 251 10.45 -23.51 -5.09
C GLU A 251 9.36 -22.93 -4.17
N GLU A 252 9.73 -22.51 -2.96
CA GLU A 252 8.83 -21.88 -2.00
C GLU A 252 8.82 -20.35 -2.10
N ILE A 253 9.84 -19.76 -2.74
CA ILE A 253 9.98 -18.31 -2.87
C ILE A 253 9.19 -17.85 -4.09
N ASP A 254 8.31 -16.87 -3.88
CA ASP A 254 7.62 -16.19 -4.97
C ASP A 254 8.41 -14.94 -5.41
N PRO A 255 9.01 -14.91 -6.61
CA PRO A 255 9.70 -13.71 -7.12
C PRO A 255 8.75 -12.77 -7.86
N VAL A 256 8.77 -11.49 -7.49
CA VAL A 256 7.79 -10.49 -7.97
C VAL A 256 8.47 -9.21 -8.46
N SER A 257 8.35 -8.90 -9.74
CA SER A 257 8.70 -7.58 -10.28
C SER A 257 7.60 -6.58 -9.93
N ILE A 258 7.95 -5.49 -9.26
CA ILE A 258 7.04 -4.36 -8.99
C ILE A 258 7.43 -3.20 -9.89
N ILE A 259 6.58 -2.91 -10.87
CA ILE A 259 6.91 -1.96 -11.93
C ILE A 259 5.92 -0.80 -11.97
N LEU A 260 6.29 0.30 -12.62
CA LEU A 260 5.37 1.42 -12.76
C LEU A 260 4.35 1.18 -13.88
N ALA A 261 4.80 0.67 -15.03
CA ALA A 261 3.96 0.30 -16.17
C ALA A 261 4.61 -0.88 -16.90
N PHE A 262 3.79 -1.76 -17.48
CA PHE A 262 4.26 -2.83 -18.32
C PHE A 262 5.05 -2.27 -19.52
N PRO A 263 6.23 -2.84 -19.82
CA PRO A 263 6.95 -2.47 -21.03
C PRO A 263 6.17 -2.87 -22.28
N ASN A 264 6.48 -2.25 -23.42
CA ASN A 264 5.88 -2.62 -24.71
C ASN A 264 6.04 -4.13 -24.97
N ILE A 265 5.04 -4.77 -25.59
CA ILE A 265 5.03 -6.22 -25.87
C ILE A 265 6.28 -6.74 -26.61
N ARG A 266 6.99 -5.88 -27.35
CA ARG A 266 8.24 -6.20 -28.06
C ARG A 266 9.50 -6.12 -27.19
N SER A 267 9.38 -5.76 -25.92
CA SER A 267 10.49 -5.71 -24.97
C SER A 267 11.04 -7.10 -24.67
N GLU A 268 12.36 -7.20 -24.47
CA GLU A 268 13.02 -8.44 -24.05
C GLU A 268 12.57 -8.91 -22.66
N TYR A 269 11.95 -8.05 -21.86
CA TYR A 269 11.43 -8.36 -20.52
C TYR A 269 10.65 -9.67 -20.47
N TYR A 270 9.72 -9.85 -21.41
CA TYR A 270 8.86 -11.03 -21.47
C TYR A 270 9.62 -12.27 -21.89
N GLN A 271 10.63 -12.12 -22.76
CA GLN A 271 11.49 -13.22 -23.17
C GLN A 271 12.35 -13.69 -22.00
N VAL A 272 12.93 -12.76 -21.23
CA VAL A 272 13.72 -13.07 -20.04
C VAL A 272 12.90 -13.84 -19.01
N ILE A 273 11.67 -13.40 -18.70
CA ILE A 273 10.82 -14.10 -17.73
C ILE A 273 10.49 -15.53 -18.19
N ARG A 274 10.13 -15.71 -19.47
CA ARG A 274 9.85 -17.04 -20.01
C ARG A 274 11.07 -17.95 -20.01
N ASP A 275 12.25 -17.40 -20.33
CA ASP A 275 13.49 -18.17 -20.33
C ASP A 275 13.89 -18.59 -18.92
N ILE A 276 13.70 -17.72 -17.92
CA ILE A 276 13.89 -18.05 -16.50
C ILE A 276 12.99 -19.22 -16.10
N GLU A 277 11.70 -19.17 -16.42
CA GLU A 277 10.77 -20.26 -16.08
C GLU A 277 11.14 -21.56 -16.80
N LYS A 278 11.43 -21.49 -18.10
CA LYS A 278 11.77 -22.66 -18.92
C LYS A 278 13.06 -23.34 -18.47
N VAL A 279 14.08 -22.57 -18.08
CA VAL A 279 15.41 -23.09 -17.76
C VAL A 279 15.54 -23.46 -16.28
N LEU A 280 15.00 -22.63 -15.39
CA LEU A 280 15.18 -22.77 -13.93
C LEU A 280 13.94 -23.29 -13.21
N GLY A 281 12.77 -23.35 -13.87
CA GLY A 281 11.50 -23.67 -13.22
C GLY A 281 11.00 -22.56 -12.28
N ILE A 282 11.57 -21.37 -12.37
CA ILE A 282 11.24 -20.23 -11.51
C ILE A 282 10.22 -19.35 -12.23
N ARG A 283 9.02 -19.23 -11.67
CA ARG A 283 7.95 -18.42 -12.25
C ARG A 283 7.97 -16.98 -11.69
N CYS A 284 8.56 -16.06 -12.45
CA CYS A 284 8.53 -14.63 -12.13
C CYS A 284 7.13 -14.04 -12.34
N ARG A 285 6.71 -13.20 -11.41
CA ARG A 285 5.43 -12.51 -11.45
C ARG A 285 5.65 -11.02 -11.63
N THR A 286 4.66 -10.31 -12.13
CA THR A 286 4.75 -8.87 -12.37
C THR A 286 3.50 -8.17 -11.88
N LEU A 287 3.69 -7.18 -11.02
CA LEU A 287 2.64 -6.35 -10.49
C LEU A 287 2.98 -4.88 -10.72
N THR A 288 1.99 -4.06 -11.08
CA THR A 288 2.22 -2.63 -11.20
C THR A 288 1.87 -1.89 -9.91
N ILE A 289 2.51 -0.74 -9.68
CA ILE A 289 2.12 0.15 -8.58
C ILE A 289 0.66 0.61 -8.76
N GLY A 290 0.20 0.81 -10.00
CA GLY A 290 -1.21 1.10 -10.31
C GLY A 290 -2.15 -0.04 -9.89
N ALA A 291 -1.77 -1.30 -10.08
CA ALA A 291 -2.53 -2.47 -9.62
C ALA A 291 -2.61 -2.54 -8.08
N LEU A 292 -1.51 -2.25 -7.39
CA LEU A 292 -1.48 -2.15 -5.93
C LEU A 292 -2.41 -1.03 -5.41
N ILE A 293 -2.39 0.15 -6.04
CA ILE A 293 -3.29 1.26 -5.71
C ILE A 293 -4.75 0.88 -5.99
N ALA A 294 -5.04 0.24 -7.11
CA ALA A 294 -6.38 -0.24 -7.43
C ALA A 294 -6.90 -1.23 -6.38
N MET A 295 -6.05 -2.16 -5.93
CA MET A 295 -6.38 -3.08 -4.85
C MET A 295 -6.65 -2.38 -3.52
N LEU A 296 -5.78 -1.44 -3.15
CA LEU A 296 -5.96 -0.60 -1.97
C LEU A 296 -7.29 0.15 -2.00
N TRP A 297 -7.59 0.82 -3.11
CA TRP A 297 -8.80 1.63 -3.25
C TRP A 297 -10.07 0.82 -3.15
N ASN A 298 -10.04 -0.46 -3.49
CA ASN A 298 -11.20 -1.35 -3.39
C ASN A 298 -11.14 -2.26 -2.16
N PHE A 299 -10.23 -2.01 -1.21
CA PHE A 299 -10.02 -2.83 -0.01
C PHE A 299 -9.79 -4.32 -0.30
N HIS A 300 -9.26 -4.64 -1.47
CA HIS A 300 -8.99 -6.01 -1.88
C HIS A 300 -7.71 -6.52 -1.24
N LYS A 301 -7.78 -7.73 -0.69
CA LYS A 301 -6.65 -8.38 -0.02
C LYS A 301 -6.12 -9.53 -0.86
N LEU A 302 -4.83 -9.47 -1.17
CA LEU A 302 -4.08 -10.55 -1.79
C LEU A 302 -3.89 -11.69 -0.78
N GLN A 303 -4.22 -12.91 -1.19
CA GLN A 303 -3.88 -14.10 -0.40
C GLN A 303 -2.41 -14.47 -0.55
N GLY A 304 -1.84 -14.18 -1.72
CA GLY A 304 -0.48 -14.51 -2.11
C GLY A 304 -0.39 -14.53 -3.63
N PHE A 305 0.64 -15.21 -4.10
CA PHE A 305 1.04 -15.22 -5.49
C PHE A 305 0.74 -16.59 -6.15
N ASP A 306 -0.33 -17.28 -5.76
CA ASP A 306 -0.57 -18.68 -6.18
C ASP A 306 -0.67 -18.88 -7.70
N VAL A 307 -0.11 -20.00 -8.18
CA VAL A 307 -0.02 -20.56 -9.55
C VAL A 307 0.01 -19.53 -10.70
N ASP A 308 -1.13 -18.95 -11.08
CA ASP A 308 -1.24 -18.05 -12.25
C ASP A 308 -1.45 -16.57 -11.87
N ASN A 309 -1.60 -16.25 -10.58
CA ASN A 309 -1.79 -14.85 -10.16
C ASN A 309 -0.55 -14.02 -10.47
N PHE A 310 -0.73 -13.00 -11.30
CA PHE A 310 0.32 -12.07 -11.74
C PHE A 310 1.48 -12.74 -12.49
N ALA A 311 1.34 -14.01 -12.88
CA ALA A 311 2.29 -14.68 -13.76
C ALA A 311 2.09 -14.22 -15.20
N ILE A 312 3.19 -14.13 -15.94
CA ILE A 312 3.17 -13.79 -17.36
C ILE A 312 3.13 -15.10 -18.16
N ASN A 313 1.99 -15.38 -18.79
CA ASN A 313 1.79 -16.58 -19.60
C ASN A 313 2.03 -16.29 -21.10
N ASP A 314 2.16 -17.36 -21.90
CA ASP A 314 2.50 -17.29 -23.33
C ASP A 314 1.43 -16.62 -24.22
N GLU A 315 0.17 -16.56 -23.78
CA GLU A 315 -0.95 -16.27 -24.68
C GLU A 315 -1.53 -14.84 -24.61
N ILE A 316 -1.29 -14.06 -23.54
CA ILE A 316 -1.54 -12.60 -23.40
C ILE A 316 -1.23 -12.22 -21.94
N ILE A 317 -0.62 -11.07 -21.72
CA ILE A 317 -0.34 -10.52 -20.39
C ILE A 317 -1.49 -9.60 -20.01
N ASP A 318 -2.31 -10.07 -19.07
CA ASP A 318 -3.48 -9.34 -18.62
C ASP A 318 -3.72 -9.58 -17.14
N LEU A 319 -3.31 -8.62 -16.31
CA LEU A 319 -3.54 -8.66 -14.88
C LEU A 319 -5.01 -8.48 -14.51
N THR A 320 -5.90 -8.09 -15.44
CA THR A 320 -7.31 -7.81 -15.10
C THR A 320 -8.04 -9.02 -14.53
N ASN A 321 -7.62 -10.23 -14.89
CA ASN A 321 -8.17 -11.46 -14.30
C ASN A 321 -7.71 -11.63 -12.84
N SER A 322 -6.42 -11.40 -12.56
CA SER A 322 -5.88 -11.42 -11.18
C SER A 322 -6.39 -10.24 -10.33
N LEU A 323 -6.82 -9.15 -10.97
CA LEU A 323 -7.40 -7.96 -10.33
C LEU A 323 -8.93 -7.95 -10.34
N ALA A 324 -9.59 -8.99 -10.86
CA ALA A 324 -11.04 -9.02 -10.96
C ALA A 324 -11.67 -9.02 -9.57
N MET A 325 -12.57 -8.08 -9.32
CA MET A 325 -13.23 -7.93 -8.03
C MET A 325 -14.72 -8.18 -8.17
N ASN A 326 -15.25 -9.15 -7.41
CA ASN A 326 -16.64 -9.56 -7.50
C ASN A 326 -17.06 -9.90 -8.95
N GLY A 327 -16.16 -10.50 -9.73
CA GLY A 327 -16.39 -10.86 -11.13
C GLY A 327 -16.34 -9.70 -12.14
N LYS A 328 -16.04 -8.46 -11.70
CA LYS A 328 -15.89 -7.30 -12.59
C LYS A 328 -14.43 -6.99 -12.86
N LYS A 329 -14.10 -6.76 -14.13
CA LYS A 329 -12.80 -6.23 -14.55
C LYS A 329 -12.70 -4.74 -14.23
N LEU A 330 -11.56 -4.33 -13.69
CA LEU A 330 -11.26 -2.94 -13.42
C LEU A 330 -10.72 -2.25 -14.68
N PRO A 331 -11.11 -1.00 -14.98
CA PRO A 331 -10.54 -0.25 -16.10
C PRO A 331 -9.10 0.15 -15.78
N GLU A 332 -8.24 0.25 -16.80
CA GLU A 332 -6.87 0.70 -16.59
C GLU A 332 -6.83 2.18 -16.17
N PRO A 333 -6.11 2.52 -15.08
CA PRO A 333 -5.95 3.92 -14.67
C PRO A 333 -5.04 4.71 -15.62
N TYR A 334 -4.12 4.02 -16.30
CA TYR A 334 -3.21 4.58 -17.29
C TYR A 334 -2.70 3.45 -18.22
N PRO A 335 -2.23 3.77 -19.43
CA PRO A 335 -1.71 2.76 -20.35
C PRO A 335 -0.54 1.97 -19.74
N GLY A 336 -0.59 0.64 -19.82
CA GLY A 336 0.46 -0.19 -19.24
C GLY A 336 0.21 -0.57 -17.77
N ALA A 337 -0.90 -0.15 -17.17
CA ALA A 337 -1.16 -0.44 -15.75
C ALA A 337 -1.49 -1.92 -15.51
N PHE A 338 -2.31 -2.57 -16.34
CA PHE A 338 -2.74 -3.96 -16.15
C PHE A 338 -2.36 -4.87 -17.32
N THR A 339 -2.17 -4.29 -18.50
CA THR A 339 -1.81 -4.97 -19.74
C THR A 339 -0.64 -4.23 -20.39
N PRO A 340 0.24 -4.91 -21.15
CA PRO A 340 1.30 -4.24 -21.91
C PRO A 340 0.73 -3.22 -22.88
N ALA A 341 1.39 -2.05 -22.97
CA ALA A 341 1.13 -1.13 -24.06
C ALA A 341 1.47 -1.82 -25.40
N LYS A 342 0.59 -1.65 -26.39
CA LYS A 342 0.79 -2.15 -27.76
C LYS A 342 2.04 -1.58 -28.40
#